data_AF-A0A9Q0P0V2-F1
#
_entry.id   AF-A0A9Q0P0V2-F1
#
_cell.length_a   1.000
_cell.length_b   1.000
_cell.length_c   1.000
_cell.angle_alpha   90.00
_cell.angle_beta   90.00
_cell.angle_gamma   90.00
#
_symmetry.space_group_name_H-M   'P 1'
#
loop_
_entity.id
_entity.type
_entity.pdbx_description
1 polymer ?
#
loop_
_entity_poly.entity_id
_entity_poly.type
_entity_poly.pdbx_seq_one_letter_code
_entity_poly.pdbx_strand_id
1 'polypeptide(L)'
;MLVTWFFGLKDGRCAEVDDILPDGFRMKKGDGLYYMAYAMGRMPYIWGEDAEDFRPERWLNNGVFQPESPFKFIAFHAGPRICLGKDFAYRQMKIVATALLRFFRFKLADDTRKITYRTMFTLHIDGSLNLRAIARTKS
;
A
#
# COMPACT_ATOMS: atom_id res chain seq x y z
N MET A 1 12.63 6.28 -45.09
CA MET A 1 12.03 5.25 -44.21
C MET A 1 12.46 5.57 -42.77
N LEU A 2 11.78 6.55 -42.16
CA LEU A 2 12.08 7.03 -40.81
C LEU A 2 11.30 6.17 -39.82
N VAL A 3 12.05 5.48 -38.96
CA VAL A 3 11.53 4.73 -37.82
C VAL A 3 10.98 5.74 -36.82
N THR A 4 9.65 5.90 -36.79
CA THR A 4 8.95 6.61 -35.73
C THR A 4 9.02 5.75 -34.46
N TRP A 5 10.03 6.04 -33.64
CA TRP A 5 10.03 5.78 -32.21
C TRP A 5 8.91 6.61 -31.55
N PHE A 6 7.65 6.20 -31.71
CA PHE A 6 6.63 6.57 -30.75
C PHE A 6 6.92 5.74 -29.49
N PHE A 7 7.55 6.38 -28.51
CA PHE A 7 7.54 5.97 -27.12
C PHE A 7 6.08 5.80 -26.66
N GLY A 8 5.50 4.64 -26.92
CA GLY A 8 4.28 4.20 -26.28
C GLY A 8 4.62 3.79 -24.85
N LEU A 9 4.65 4.76 -23.94
CA LEU A 9 4.75 4.51 -22.51
C LEU A 9 3.42 3.88 -22.02
N LYS A 10 3.15 2.64 -22.43
CA LYS A 10 1.97 1.85 -22.03
C LYS A 10 2.21 1.10 -20.71
N ASP A 11 2.99 1.64 -19.78
CA ASP A 11 3.25 0.97 -18.50
C ASP A 11 2.07 1.08 -17.52
N GLY A 12 1.08 1.95 -17.82
CA GLY A 12 -0.15 2.11 -17.07
C GLY A 12 -1.20 1.01 -17.28
N ARG A 13 -2.34 1.15 -16.61
CA ARG A 13 -3.57 0.46 -17.01
C ARG A 13 -4.29 1.36 -17.98
N CYS A 14 -4.45 0.92 -19.22
CA CYS A 14 -5.25 1.64 -20.22
C CYS A 14 -6.33 0.71 -20.75
N ALA A 15 -7.48 1.28 -21.12
CA ALA A 15 -8.52 0.55 -21.83
C ALA A 15 -8.00 0.12 -23.22
N GLU A 16 -8.01 -1.18 -23.52
CA GLU A 16 -7.63 -1.70 -24.83
C GLU A 16 -8.78 -1.64 -25.85
N VAL A 17 -10.02 -1.58 -25.36
CA VAL A 17 -11.26 -1.42 -26.12
C VAL A 17 -12.18 -0.43 -25.40
N ASP A 18 -13.17 0.10 -26.10
CA ASP A 18 -14.24 0.87 -25.47
C ASP A 18 -15.00 -0.03 -24.48
N ASP A 19 -15.36 0.51 -23.32
CA ASP A 19 -16.00 -0.25 -22.25
C ASP A 19 -16.96 0.63 -21.43
N ILE A 20 -17.82 0.01 -20.63
CA ILE A 20 -18.73 0.69 -19.69
C ILE A 20 -18.50 0.11 -18.30
N LEU A 21 -18.04 0.95 -17.38
CA LEU A 21 -17.81 0.57 -15.99
C LEU A 21 -19.14 0.26 -15.27
N PRO A 22 -19.11 -0.46 -14.14
CA PRO A 22 -20.32 -0.84 -13.41
C PRO A 22 -21.22 0.32 -12.95
N ASP A 23 -20.66 1.52 -12.84
CA ASP A 23 -21.37 2.77 -12.51
C ASP A 23 -21.98 3.47 -13.75
N GLY A 24 -21.83 2.88 -14.94
CA GLY A 24 -22.28 3.42 -16.21
C GLY A 24 -21.29 4.37 -16.90
N PHE A 25 -20.11 4.60 -16.30
CA PHE A 25 -19.10 5.46 -16.91
C PHE A 25 -18.54 4.83 -18.19
N ARG A 26 -18.59 5.58 -19.30
CA ARG A 26 -18.11 5.13 -20.61
C ARG A 26 -16.63 5.42 -20.76
N MET A 27 -15.85 4.37 -20.97
CA MET A 27 -14.44 4.42 -21.25
C MET A 27 -14.17 4.23 -22.73
N LYS A 28 -13.23 5.01 -23.26
CA LYS A 28 -12.74 4.84 -24.62
C LYS A 28 -11.43 4.07 -24.63
N LYS A 29 -11.17 3.37 -25.74
CA LYS A 29 -9.86 2.79 -26.01
C LYS A 29 -8.78 3.86 -25.87
N GLY A 30 -7.74 3.54 -25.09
CA GLY A 30 -6.61 4.42 -24.80
C GLY A 30 -6.75 5.20 -23.50
N ASP A 31 -7.94 5.29 -22.90
CA ASP A 31 -8.13 5.96 -21.61
C ASP A 31 -7.32 5.27 -20.51
N GLY A 32 -6.58 6.06 -19.74
CA GLY A 32 -5.81 5.58 -18.59
C GLY A 32 -6.70 5.41 -17.35
N LEU A 33 -6.61 4.25 -16.70
CA LEU A 33 -7.25 3.98 -15.41
C LEU A 33 -6.22 4.04 -14.29
N TYR A 34 -6.52 4.86 -13.29
CA TYR A 34 -5.71 4.98 -12.09
C TYR A 34 -6.58 4.81 -10.86
N TYR A 35 -6.09 4.01 -9.92
CA TYR A 35 -6.64 3.93 -8.58
C TYR A 35 -5.59 4.39 -7.58
N MET A 36 -6.03 5.08 -6.54
CA MET A 36 -5.14 5.72 -5.58
C MET A 36 -5.09 4.87 -4.30
N ALA A 37 -4.08 4.00 -4.19
CA ALA A 37 -3.91 3.11 -3.03
C ALA A 37 -3.89 3.87 -1.69
N TYR A 38 -3.28 5.06 -1.67
CA TYR A 38 -3.25 5.91 -0.48
C TYR A 38 -4.65 6.32 -0.02
N ALA A 39 -5.49 6.78 -0.94
CA ALA A 39 -6.85 7.23 -0.66
C ALA A 39 -7.75 6.04 -0.32
N MET A 40 -7.74 5.00 -1.16
CA MET A 40 -8.54 3.78 -0.96
C MET A 40 -8.27 3.12 0.40
N GLY A 41 -7.03 3.14 0.88
CA GLY A 41 -6.66 2.62 2.20
C GLY A 41 -7.23 3.40 3.39
N ARG A 42 -7.84 4.58 3.17
CA ARG A 42 -8.39 5.49 4.19
C ARG A 42 -9.84 5.87 3.95
N MET A 43 -10.48 5.30 2.92
CA MET A 43 -11.87 5.61 2.60
C MET A 43 -12.84 4.91 3.57
N PRO A 44 -13.68 5.63 4.32
CA PRO A 44 -14.67 5.01 5.21
C PRO A 44 -15.67 4.12 4.47
N TYR A 45 -16.00 4.48 3.23
CA TYR A 45 -16.83 3.64 2.35
C TYR A 45 -16.29 2.20 2.17
N ILE A 46 -14.96 2.03 2.19
CA ILE A 46 -14.31 0.72 1.99
C ILE A 46 -14.03 0.04 3.34
N TRP A 47 -13.62 0.81 4.35
CA TRP A 47 -13.05 0.29 5.59
C TRP A 47 -13.91 0.49 6.83
N GLY A 48 -14.99 1.26 6.76
CA GLY A 48 -15.78 1.71 7.91
C GLY A 48 -15.25 3.01 8.52
N GLU A 49 -15.93 3.50 9.55
CA GLU A 49 -15.57 4.75 10.25
C GLU A 49 -14.16 4.71 10.88
N ASP A 50 -13.64 3.51 11.19
CA ASP A 50 -12.28 3.29 11.72
C ASP A 50 -11.21 3.18 10.62
N ALA A 51 -11.45 3.75 9.43
CA ALA A 51 -10.53 3.67 8.28
C ALA A 51 -9.16 4.30 8.54
N GLU A 52 -9.09 5.30 9.43
CA GLU A 52 -7.84 5.99 9.78
C GLU A 52 -7.13 5.37 10.99
N ASP A 53 -7.77 4.43 11.69
CA ASP A 53 -7.22 3.82 12.89
C ASP A 53 -6.23 2.70 12.57
N PHE A 54 -5.11 2.69 13.30
CA PHE A 54 -4.19 1.56 13.28
C PHE A 54 -4.77 0.38 14.06
N ARG A 55 -5.50 -0.51 13.38
CA ARG A 55 -6.19 -1.66 13.97
C ARG A 55 -5.81 -2.98 13.31
N PRO A 56 -4.69 -3.63 13.70
CA PRO A 56 -4.24 -4.91 13.14
C PRO A 56 -5.25 -6.06 13.31
N GLU A 57 -6.09 -5.98 14.35
CA GLU A 57 -7.07 -7.01 14.68
C GLU A 57 -8.16 -7.14 13.61
N ARG A 58 -8.33 -6.13 12.73
CA ARG A 58 -9.30 -6.19 11.62
C ARG A 58 -9.04 -7.35 10.65
N TRP A 59 -7.80 -7.85 10.61
CA TRP A 59 -7.40 -8.96 9.75
C TRP A 59 -7.53 -10.32 10.46
N LEU A 60 -8.09 -10.36 11.67
CA LEU A 60 -8.22 -11.55 12.48
C LEU A 60 -9.70 -11.91 12.66
N ASN A 61 -10.02 -13.18 12.47
CA ASN A 61 -11.31 -13.76 12.87
C ASN A 61 -11.03 -14.86 13.90
N ASN A 62 -11.50 -14.66 15.14
CA ASN A 62 -11.23 -15.56 16.28
C ASN A 62 -9.72 -15.87 16.45
N GLY A 63 -8.87 -14.86 16.27
CA GLY A 63 -7.40 -15.00 16.36
C GLY A 63 -6.72 -15.62 15.13
N VAL A 64 -7.50 -16.05 14.13
CA VAL A 64 -6.98 -16.60 12.87
C VAL A 64 -6.89 -15.49 11.83
N PHE A 65 -5.72 -15.35 11.20
CA PHE A 65 -5.53 -14.39 10.12
C PHE A 65 -6.40 -14.73 8.91
N GLN A 66 -7.16 -13.74 8.42
CA GLN A 66 -7.97 -13.82 7.22
C GLN A 66 -7.50 -12.74 6.25
N PRO A 67 -6.85 -13.11 5.12
CA PRO A 67 -6.40 -12.14 4.15
C PRO A 67 -7.62 -11.50 3.46
N GLU A 68 -7.54 -10.18 3.26
CA GLU A 68 -8.53 -9.45 2.49
C GLU A 68 -8.30 -9.59 0.98
N SER A 69 -9.37 -9.38 0.21
CA SER A 69 -9.31 -9.35 -1.25
C SER A 69 -8.22 -8.39 -1.74
N PRO A 70 -7.33 -8.81 -2.67
CA PRO A 70 -6.33 -7.93 -3.28
C PRO A 70 -6.94 -6.73 -4.00
N PHE A 71 -8.22 -6.81 -4.41
CA PHE A 71 -8.93 -5.72 -5.07
C PHE A 71 -9.46 -4.67 -4.07
N LYS A 72 -9.58 -5.03 -2.79
CA LYS A 72 -9.91 -4.10 -1.70
C LYS A 72 -8.65 -3.59 -1.00
N PHE A 73 -7.70 -4.47 -0.70
CA PHE A 73 -6.38 -4.12 -0.15
C PHE A 73 -5.28 -4.19 -1.22
N ILE A 74 -5.15 -3.12 -1.99
CA ILE A 74 -4.32 -3.03 -3.20
C ILE A 74 -2.84 -2.71 -2.97
N ALA A 75 -2.29 -2.97 -1.78
CA ALA A 75 -0.89 -2.63 -1.44
C ALA A 75 0.15 -3.26 -2.38
N PHE A 76 -0.16 -4.43 -2.95
CA PHE A 76 0.67 -5.14 -3.94
C PHE A 76 -0.02 -5.24 -5.31
N HIS A 77 -1.03 -4.40 -5.56
CA HIS A 77 -1.98 -4.53 -6.67
C HIS A 77 -2.75 -5.87 -6.66
N ALA A 78 -3.46 -6.15 -7.76
CA ALA A 78 -4.31 -7.32 -7.94
C ALA A 78 -4.28 -7.81 -9.39
N GLY A 79 -4.78 -9.03 -9.60
CA GLY A 79 -4.89 -9.65 -10.93
C GLY A 79 -3.56 -10.19 -11.47
N PRO A 80 -3.48 -10.48 -12.79
CA PRO A 80 -2.31 -11.12 -13.41
C PRO A 80 -1.01 -10.31 -13.29
N ARG A 81 -1.11 -8.98 -13.14
CA ARG A 81 0.02 -8.06 -12.91
C ARG A 81 0.21 -7.70 -11.43
N ILE A 82 -0.15 -8.60 -10.51
CA ILE A 82 0.16 -8.46 -9.09
C ILE A 82 1.68 -8.39 -8.87
N CYS A 83 2.13 -7.68 -7.85
CA CYS A 83 3.56 -7.58 -7.54
C CYS A 83 4.18 -8.97 -7.36
N LEU A 84 5.13 -9.32 -8.23
CA LEU A 84 5.85 -10.58 -8.19
C LEU A 84 6.60 -10.78 -6.86
N GLY A 85 7.04 -9.68 -6.23
CA GLY A 85 7.75 -9.68 -4.96
C GLY A 85 6.87 -9.74 -3.71
N LYS A 86 5.54 -9.85 -3.83
CA LYS A 86 4.59 -9.77 -2.70
C LYS A 86 4.96 -10.71 -1.55
N ASP A 87 5.11 -12.00 -1.84
CA ASP A 87 5.34 -13.01 -0.79
C ASP A 87 6.73 -12.88 -0.16
N PHE A 88 7.71 -12.51 -0.99
CA PHE A 88 9.07 -12.22 -0.52
C PHE A 88 9.09 -11.01 0.42
N ALA A 89 8.42 -9.91 0.04
CA ALA A 89 8.30 -8.71 0.85
C ALA A 89 7.63 -9.02 2.20
N TYR A 90 6.50 -9.74 2.21
CA TYR A 90 5.85 -10.14 3.46
C TYR A 90 6.75 -10.99 4.36
N ARG A 91 7.53 -11.91 3.77
CA ARG A 91 8.47 -12.72 4.56
C ARG A 91 9.57 -11.86 5.18
N GLN A 92 10.18 -10.96 4.42
CA GLN A 92 11.19 -10.04 4.93
C GLN A 92 10.64 -9.13 6.03
N MET A 93 9.46 -8.53 5.81
CA MET A 93 8.80 -7.67 6.80
C MET A 93 8.56 -8.41 8.12
N LYS A 94 8.06 -9.64 8.06
CA LYS A 94 7.83 -10.47 9.26
C LYS A 94 9.13 -10.77 10.01
N ILE A 95 10.20 -11.14 9.29
CA ILE A 95 11.51 -11.44 9.89
C ILE A 95 12.07 -10.20 10.59
N VAL A 96 12.10 -9.05 9.89
CA VAL A 96 12.62 -7.79 10.43
C VAL A 96 11.77 -7.32 11.61
N ALA A 97 10.44 -7.30 11.48
CA ALA A 97 9.55 -6.89 12.56
C ALA A 97 9.71 -7.79 13.80
N THR A 98 9.80 -9.11 13.61
CA THR A 98 10.00 -10.06 14.71
C THR A 98 11.34 -9.82 15.41
N ALA A 99 12.43 -9.62 14.65
CA ALA A 99 13.73 -9.32 15.24
C ALA A 99 13.71 -8.00 16.04
N LEU A 100 13.20 -6.93 15.44
CA LEU A 100 13.13 -5.61 16.09
C LEU A 100 12.26 -5.64 17.35
N LEU A 101 11.07 -6.23 17.28
CA LEU A 101 10.15 -6.32 18.42
C LEU A 101 10.64 -7.31 19.49
N ARG A 102 11.42 -8.33 19.14
CA ARG A 102 12.00 -9.25 20.12
C ARG A 102 13.04 -8.55 20.99
N PHE A 103 13.91 -7.74 20.38
CA PHE A 103 15.08 -7.17 21.05
C PHE A 103 14.88 -5.73 21.55
N PHE A 104 13.92 -4.99 21.01
CA PHE A 104 13.77 -3.55 21.31
C PHE A 104 12.32 -3.16 21.60
N ARG A 105 12.18 -2.09 22.39
CA ARG A 105 10.99 -1.23 22.46
C ARG A 105 11.34 0.09 21.80
N PHE A 106 10.43 0.65 21.03
CA PHE A 106 10.65 1.91 20.32
C PHE A 106 9.78 3.01 20.94
N LYS A 107 10.36 4.20 21.09
CA LYS A 107 9.63 5.44 21.40
C LYS A 107 10.02 6.52 20.39
N LEU A 108 9.07 7.33 19.95
CA LEU A 108 9.38 8.52 19.16
C LEU A 108 10.34 9.43 19.94
N ALA A 109 11.33 9.98 19.25
CA ALA A 109 12.24 10.95 19.85
C ALA A 109 11.51 12.28 20.15
N ASP A 110 10.52 12.61 19.33
CA ASP A 110 9.61 13.73 19.45
C ASP A 110 8.21 13.24 19.03
N ASP A 111 7.29 13.22 19.99
CA ASP A 111 5.89 12.80 19.81
C ASP A 111 4.96 13.97 19.42
N THR A 112 5.45 15.21 19.47
CA THR A 112 4.69 16.41 19.10
C THR A 112 4.78 16.71 17.61
N ARG A 113 5.82 16.20 16.94
CA ARG A 113 6.01 16.43 15.51
C ARG A 113 4.91 15.77 14.69
N LYS A 114 4.18 16.60 13.94
CA LYS A 114 3.25 16.12 12.92
C LYS A 114 4.02 15.44 11.80
N ILE A 115 3.73 14.15 11.59
CA ILE A 115 4.32 13.38 10.50
C ILE A 115 3.52 13.62 9.22
N THR A 116 4.20 14.13 8.20
CA THR A 116 3.67 14.34 6.85
C THR A 116 4.45 13.48 5.86
N TYR A 117 3.94 13.41 4.64
CA TYR A 117 4.55 12.64 3.56
C TYR A 117 5.01 13.57 2.46
N ARG A 118 6.11 13.20 1.80
CA ARG A 118 6.57 13.87 0.59
C ARG A 118 6.19 13.04 -0.63
N THR A 119 5.71 13.71 -1.67
CA THR A 119 5.32 13.05 -2.92
C THR A 119 6.56 12.54 -3.65
N MET A 120 6.72 11.22 -3.69
CA MET A 120 7.80 10.50 -4.37
C MET A 120 7.20 9.24 -5.02
N PHE A 121 8.01 8.50 -5.79
CA PHE A 121 7.56 7.25 -6.42
C PHE A 121 7.02 6.22 -5.40
N THR A 122 7.62 6.16 -4.21
CA THR A 122 7.01 5.52 -3.03
C THR A 122 6.59 6.59 -2.02
N LEU A 123 5.72 6.25 -1.07
CA LEU A 123 5.29 7.19 -0.05
C LEU A 123 6.38 7.36 1.01
N HIS A 124 7.14 8.44 0.93
CA HIS A 124 8.19 8.75 1.89
C HIS A 124 7.63 9.65 3.00
N ILE A 125 8.11 9.44 4.23
CA ILE A 125 7.96 10.43 5.30
C ILE A 125 8.73 11.69 4.90
N ASP A 126 8.14 12.85 5.16
CA ASP A 126 8.81 14.13 4.99
C ASP A 126 9.80 14.36 6.14
N GLY A 127 11.09 14.51 5.80
CA GLY A 127 12.20 14.49 6.75
C GLY A 127 12.47 13.10 7.35
N SER A 128 13.06 13.07 8.55
CA SER A 128 13.40 11.83 9.27
C SER A 128 12.33 11.42 10.29
N LEU A 129 12.21 10.12 10.58
CA LEU A 129 11.44 9.61 11.73
C LEU A 129 12.41 9.08 12.78
N ASN A 130 12.82 9.94 13.71
CA ASN A 130 13.80 9.58 14.74
C ASN A 130 13.14 8.78 15.86
N LEU A 131 13.70 7.61 16.17
CA LEU A 131 13.22 6.70 17.21
C LEU A 131 14.32 6.45 18.25
N ARG A 132 13.92 6.32 19.51
CA ARG A 132 14.75 5.77 20.59
C ARG A 132 14.46 4.27 20.69
N ALA A 133 15.48 3.45 20.43
CA ALA A 133 15.41 2.00 20.61
C ALA A 133 15.94 1.64 22.01
N ILE A 134 15.09 1.01 22.81
CA ILE A 134 15.38 0.60 24.19
C ILE A 134 15.48 -0.93 24.18
N ALA A 135 16.63 -1.47 24.57
CA ALA A 135 16.81 -2.92 24.63
C ALA A 135 15.78 -3.56 25.58
N ARG A 136 15.14 -4.64 25.13
CA ARG A 136 14.30 -5.49 25.98
C ARG A 136 15.23 -6.34 26.84
N THR A 137 15.21 -6.13 28.15
CA THR A 137 15.81 -7.08 29.10
C THR A 137 15.12 -8.43 28.93
N LYS A 138 15.91 -9.51 28.90
CA LYS A 138 15.38 -10.87 28.88
C LYS A 138 14.54 -11.05 30.15
N SER A 139 13.23 -11.26 29.98
CA SER A 139 12.42 -11.99 30.97
C SER A 139 12.77 -13.46 30.89
#